data_AF-A0A816F1D8-F1
#
_entry.id   AF-A0A816F1D8-F1
#
_cell.length_a   1.000
_cell.length_b   1.000
_cell.length_c   1.000
_cell.angle_alpha   90.00
_cell.angle_beta   90.00
_cell.angle_gamma   90.00
#
_symmetry.space_group_name_H-M   'P 1'
#
loop_
_entity.id
_entity.type
_entity.pdbx_description
1 polymer ?
#
loop_
_entity_poly.entity_id
_entity_poly.type
_entity_poly.pdbx_seq_one_letter_code
_entity_poly.pdbx_strand_id
1 'polypeptide(L)'
;MSRLIYSVRSTKNSWLYPVFNRTLKLHIANALHRTNICISFHYFRCFESFSSTLSFRLFWGYIDWGVYALELILYAWTTIERHILIFHDQLITTRNKRFFIHYFPPIIIFIYCLLYYTIIFFASQCKDSIDDITGPSLFHCAYENNTLYMYEIIVNAILPTFIVVGSSIVLLLRVVWQKYHAHRQTHWRQYRKMTFQLCGISNDVGAEFLSRMTYASYYTLLLFPIFSIGSLPELRKKFIKMIPFRRPLHTIHPRNVPTALKINNRASIQ
;
A
#
# COMPACT_ATOMS: atom_id res chain seq x y z
N MET A 1 -17.75 36.64 11.24
CA MET A 1 -16.70 35.59 11.10
C MET A 1 -16.83 34.61 12.27
N SER A 2 -18.02 34.11 12.55
CA SER A 2 -18.65 32.94 11.90
C SER A 2 -18.02 31.62 12.35
N ARG A 3 -18.39 31.25 13.58
CA ARG A 3 -18.19 29.94 14.21
C ARG A 3 -18.95 28.88 13.41
N LEU A 4 -18.25 28.11 12.58
CA LEU A 4 -18.75 26.82 12.09
C LEU A 4 -18.29 25.74 13.05
N ILE A 5 -19.16 25.43 14.01
CA ILE A 5 -19.04 24.29 14.91
C ILE A 5 -19.27 23.03 14.07
N TYR A 6 -18.19 22.35 13.69
CA TYR A 6 -18.26 20.99 13.18
C TYR A 6 -18.71 20.06 14.32
N SER A 7 -20.01 19.78 14.38
CA SER A 7 -20.57 18.66 15.14
C SER A 7 -20.19 17.36 14.44
N VAL A 8 -19.01 16.84 14.79
CA VAL A 8 -18.59 15.49 14.37
C VAL A 8 -19.40 14.49 15.18
N ARG A 9 -20.51 14.03 14.59
CA ARG A 9 -21.33 12.95 15.11
C ARG A 9 -20.52 11.64 15.05
N SER A 10 -19.81 11.36 16.14
CA SER A 10 -19.08 10.13 16.39
C SER A 10 -20.03 8.93 16.38
N THR A 11 -20.19 8.29 15.23
CA THR A 11 -20.81 6.97 15.12
C THR A 11 -19.88 5.94 15.76
N LYS A 12 -20.26 5.49 16.96
CA LYS A 12 -19.69 4.32 17.64
C LYS A 12 -19.79 3.10 16.73
N ASN A 13 -18.71 2.76 16.03
CA ASN A 13 -18.49 1.44 15.44
C ASN A 13 -17.21 0.90 16.05
N SER A 14 -17.34 0.34 17.25
CA SER A 14 -16.25 -0.31 17.96
C SER A 14 -16.35 -1.84 17.79
N TRP A 15 -15.16 -2.45 17.64
CA TRP A 15 -14.86 -3.85 17.94
C TRP A 15 -15.47 -4.97 17.07
N LEU A 16 -14.94 -5.20 15.86
CA LEU A 16 -14.94 -6.56 15.27
C LEU A 16 -13.92 -6.75 14.12
N TYR A 17 -12.68 -6.26 14.30
CA TYR A 17 -11.63 -6.35 13.28
C TYR A 17 -10.27 -7.02 13.62
N PRO A 18 -10.00 -7.75 14.73
CA PRO A 18 -8.64 -8.26 14.90
C PRO A 18 -8.36 -9.66 14.32
N VAL A 19 -9.35 -10.55 14.13
CA VAL A 19 -9.02 -12.00 13.99
C VAL A 19 -9.19 -12.57 12.58
N PHE A 20 -10.28 -12.26 11.87
CA PHE A 20 -10.57 -12.92 10.57
C PHE A 20 -9.72 -12.40 9.39
N ASN A 21 -9.08 -11.24 9.53
CA ASN A 21 -8.20 -10.66 8.50
C ASN A 21 -6.73 -11.06 8.68
N ARG A 22 -6.34 -11.74 9.77
CA ARG A 22 -4.96 -12.18 9.97
C ARG A 22 -4.65 -13.49 9.25
N THR A 23 -5.54 -14.49 9.31
CA THR A 23 -5.32 -15.81 8.69
C THR A 23 -5.43 -15.79 7.17
N LEU A 24 -6.38 -15.02 6.60
CA LEU A 24 -6.49 -14.87 5.15
C LEU A 24 -5.31 -14.08 4.56
N LYS A 25 -4.85 -13.02 5.25
CA LYS A 25 -3.61 -12.33 4.88
C LYS A 25 -2.39 -13.24 4.99
N LEU A 26 -2.33 -14.11 6.01
CA LEU A 26 -1.24 -15.07 6.16
C LEU A 26 -1.22 -16.11 5.03
N HIS A 27 -2.38 -16.63 4.62
CA HIS A 27 -2.44 -17.66 3.57
C HIS A 27 -2.22 -17.11 2.17
N ILE A 28 -2.73 -15.92 1.86
CA ILE A 28 -2.42 -15.23 0.58
C ILE A 28 -0.95 -14.82 0.56
N ALA A 29 -0.41 -14.28 1.66
CA ALA A 29 1.02 -13.99 1.78
C ALA A 29 1.89 -15.25 1.65
N ASN A 30 1.49 -16.39 2.22
CA ASN A 30 2.24 -17.65 2.09
C ASN A 30 2.14 -18.27 0.69
N ALA A 31 0.99 -18.15 0.03
CA ALA A 31 0.81 -18.64 -1.34
C ALA A 31 1.62 -17.81 -2.34
N LEU A 32 1.64 -16.49 -2.18
CA LEU A 32 2.44 -15.60 -3.02
C LEU A 32 3.93 -15.59 -2.68
N HIS A 33 4.28 -15.83 -1.40
CA HIS A 33 5.64 -16.11 -0.98
C HIS A 33 6.20 -17.37 -1.67
N ARG A 34 5.37 -18.37 -1.95
CA ARG A 34 5.81 -19.61 -2.61
C ARG A 34 5.94 -19.51 -4.14
N THR A 35 5.29 -18.57 -4.82
CA THR A 35 5.17 -18.64 -6.29
C THR A 35 5.87 -17.53 -7.08
N ASN A 36 5.97 -16.29 -6.58
CA ASN A 36 6.55 -15.18 -7.39
C ASN A 36 7.85 -14.58 -6.82
N ILE A 37 8.10 -14.72 -5.51
CA ILE A 37 9.31 -14.19 -4.86
C ILE A 37 10.56 -15.04 -5.18
N CYS A 38 10.37 -16.26 -5.68
CA CYS A 38 11.44 -17.22 -5.83
C CYS A 38 12.39 -16.94 -7.00
N ILE A 39 12.03 -16.31 -8.11
CA ILE A 39 12.92 -16.33 -9.30
C ILE A 39 14.15 -15.44 -9.11
N SER A 40 13.98 -14.15 -8.82
CA SER A 40 15.11 -13.24 -8.59
C SER A 40 15.91 -13.65 -7.34
N PHE A 41 15.25 -14.15 -6.29
CA PHE A 41 15.92 -14.62 -5.07
C PHE A 41 16.66 -15.95 -5.25
N HIS A 42 16.09 -16.89 -6.01
CA HIS A 42 16.74 -18.14 -6.41
C HIS A 42 17.94 -17.84 -7.28
N TYR A 43 17.84 -16.85 -8.17
CA TYR A 43 18.98 -16.36 -8.93
C TYR A 43 20.11 -15.86 -7.99
N PHE A 44 19.81 -14.95 -7.06
CA PHE A 44 20.83 -14.46 -6.11
C PHE A 44 21.41 -15.55 -5.20
N ARG A 45 20.65 -16.61 -4.95
CA ARG A 45 21.09 -17.74 -4.11
C ARG A 45 21.95 -18.74 -4.88
N CYS A 46 21.56 -19.09 -6.11
CA CYS A 46 22.15 -20.17 -6.88
C CYS A 46 23.13 -19.67 -7.96
N PHE A 47 23.11 -18.38 -8.29
CA PHE A 47 23.84 -17.77 -9.43
C PHE A 47 23.56 -18.46 -10.78
N GLU A 48 22.46 -19.20 -10.87
CA GLU A 48 22.04 -19.92 -12.07
C GLU A 48 20.77 -19.29 -12.64
N SER A 49 20.77 -19.09 -13.96
CA SER A 49 19.60 -18.60 -14.68
C SER A 49 18.49 -19.64 -14.68
N PHE A 50 17.30 -19.28 -14.18
CA PHE A 50 16.13 -20.17 -14.15
C PHE A 50 15.67 -20.65 -15.54
N SER A 51 15.92 -19.86 -16.58
CA SER A 51 15.64 -20.24 -17.98
C SER A 51 16.75 -19.77 -18.89
N SER A 52 17.13 -20.61 -19.86
CA SER A 52 18.11 -20.30 -20.90
C SER A 52 17.53 -19.44 -22.02
N THR A 53 16.21 -19.43 -22.21
CA THR A 53 15.58 -18.74 -23.34
C THR A 53 15.65 -17.21 -23.19
N LEU A 54 16.09 -16.51 -24.25
CA LEU A 54 16.22 -15.06 -24.27
C LEU A 54 14.87 -14.35 -24.05
N SER A 55 13.82 -14.81 -24.74
CA SER A 55 12.49 -14.22 -24.66
C SER A 55 11.91 -14.23 -23.24
N PHE A 56 12.12 -15.33 -22.50
CA PHE A 56 11.69 -15.41 -21.10
C PHE A 56 12.45 -14.42 -20.23
N ARG A 57 13.77 -14.29 -20.42
CA ARG A 57 14.61 -13.35 -19.65
C ARG A 57 14.22 -11.89 -19.89
N LEU A 58 13.99 -11.50 -21.15
CA LEU A 58 13.53 -10.15 -21.49
C LEU A 58 12.13 -9.86 -20.92
N PHE A 59 11.20 -10.79 -21.08
CA PHE A 59 9.85 -10.65 -20.55
C PHE A 59 9.83 -10.56 -19.01
N TRP A 60 10.62 -11.41 -18.34
CA TRP A 60 10.72 -11.40 -16.89
C TRP A 60 11.39 -10.12 -16.38
N GLY A 61 12.49 -9.68 -17.01
CA GLY A 61 13.13 -8.41 -16.67
C GLY A 61 12.20 -7.22 -16.86
N TYR A 62 11.43 -7.20 -17.94
CA TYR A 62 10.40 -6.18 -18.20
C TYR A 62 9.37 -6.12 -17.06
N ILE A 63 8.84 -7.28 -16.63
CA ILE A 63 7.89 -7.35 -15.53
C ILE A 63 8.55 -6.89 -14.22
N ASP A 64 9.72 -7.43 -13.89
CA ASP A 64 10.36 -7.20 -12.59
C ASP A 64 10.72 -5.72 -12.40
N TRP A 65 11.47 -5.15 -13.35
CA TRP A 65 11.87 -3.75 -13.31
C TRP A 65 10.68 -2.80 -13.49
N GLY A 66 9.78 -3.12 -14.43
CA GLY A 66 8.61 -2.28 -14.70
C GLY A 66 7.65 -2.19 -13.51
N VAL A 67 7.40 -3.32 -12.85
CA VAL A 67 6.55 -3.36 -11.65
C VAL A 67 7.23 -2.69 -10.46
N TYR A 68 8.54 -2.88 -10.28
CA TYR A 68 9.30 -2.24 -9.20
C TYR A 68 9.24 -0.71 -9.29
N ALA A 69 9.54 -0.13 -10.45
CA ALA A 69 9.51 1.32 -10.61
C ALA A 69 8.08 1.88 -10.56
N LEU A 70 7.11 1.19 -11.17
CA LEU A 70 5.70 1.55 -11.07
C LEU A 70 5.26 1.64 -9.60
N GLU A 71 5.66 0.67 -8.78
CA GLU A 71 5.36 0.68 -7.35
C GLU A 71 5.92 1.92 -6.68
N LEU A 72 7.21 2.21 -6.88
CA LEU A 72 7.89 3.30 -6.20
C LEU A 72 7.26 4.65 -6.56
N ILE A 73 6.93 4.87 -7.83
CA ILE A 73 6.28 6.09 -8.31
C ILE A 73 4.82 6.17 -7.82
N LEU A 74 4.06 5.08 -7.82
CA LEU A 74 2.70 5.05 -7.25
C LEU A 74 2.71 5.28 -5.73
N TYR A 75 3.72 4.79 -5.03
CA TYR A 75 3.88 5.03 -3.60
C TYR A 75 4.17 6.51 -3.33
N ALA A 76 5.08 7.12 -4.11
CA ALA A 76 5.31 8.56 -4.08
C ALA A 76 4.01 9.35 -4.34
N TRP A 77 3.27 9.00 -5.39
CA TRP A 77 1.97 9.60 -5.68
C TRP A 77 0.99 9.45 -4.51
N THR A 78 0.88 8.27 -3.91
CA THR A 78 0.00 8.02 -2.76
C THR A 78 0.35 8.94 -1.57
N THR A 79 1.63 9.24 -1.35
CA THR A 79 2.03 10.18 -0.28
C THR A 79 1.61 11.62 -0.60
N ILE A 80 1.74 12.06 -1.85
CA ILE A 80 1.26 13.37 -2.32
C ILE A 80 -0.26 13.44 -2.20
N GLU A 81 -0.96 12.41 -2.66
CA GLU A 81 -2.42 12.34 -2.66
C GLU A 81 -2.98 12.43 -1.24
N ARG A 82 -2.37 11.72 -0.27
CA ARG A 82 -2.70 11.85 1.15
C ARG A 82 -2.50 13.28 1.66
N HIS A 83 -1.43 13.94 1.23
CA HIS A 83 -1.20 15.35 1.56
C HIS A 83 -2.35 16.22 1.04
N ILE A 84 -2.71 16.08 -0.24
CA ILE A 84 -3.81 16.85 -0.86
C ILE A 84 -5.14 16.58 -0.14
N LEU A 85 -5.46 15.31 0.15
CA LEU A 85 -6.70 14.92 0.84
C LEU A 85 -6.84 15.52 2.24
N ILE A 86 -5.74 15.62 2.99
CA ILE A 86 -5.77 16.15 4.36
C ILE A 86 -5.87 17.68 4.37
N PHE A 87 -5.23 18.35 3.41
CA PHE A 87 -5.09 19.82 3.45
C PHE A 87 -6.01 20.59 2.53
N HIS A 88 -6.57 19.91 1.53
CA HIS A 88 -7.38 20.53 0.50
C HIS A 88 -8.65 19.71 0.23
N ASP A 89 -9.43 19.46 1.29
CA ASP A 89 -10.73 18.79 1.21
C ASP A 89 -11.68 19.46 0.19
N GLN A 90 -11.61 20.78 0.08
CA GLN A 90 -12.36 21.58 -0.90
C GLN A 90 -12.00 21.25 -2.36
N LEU A 91 -10.77 20.81 -2.65
CA LEU A 91 -10.37 20.44 -4.02
C LEU A 91 -11.04 19.13 -4.47
N ILE A 92 -11.45 18.28 -3.54
CA ILE A 92 -11.97 16.93 -3.83
C ILE A 92 -13.50 16.88 -3.69
N THR A 93 -14.14 18.00 -3.37
CA THR A 93 -15.59 18.06 -3.13
C THR A 93 -16.42 17.73 -4.38
N THR A 94 -15.98 18.12 -5.58
CA THR A 94 -16.73 17.84 -6.81
C THR A 94 -16.27 16.55 -7.48
N ARG A 95 -17.23 15.80 -8.04
CA ARG A 95 -16.98 14.51 -8.70
C ARG A 95 -15.95 14.62 -9.84
N ASN A 96 -16.02 15.68 -10.63
CA ASN A 96 -15.11 15.90 -11.76
C ASN A 96 -13.68 16.21 -11.27
N LYS A 97 -13.53 17.10 -10.28
CA LYS A 97 -12.19 17.41 -9.71
C LYS A 97 -11.57 16.19 -9.05
N ARG A 98 -12.37 15.37 -8.38
CA ARG A 98 -11.93 14.09 -7.82
C ARG A 98 -11.39 13.16 -8.90
N PHE A 99 -12.01 13.10 -10.08
CA PHE A 99 -11.48 12.30 -11.20
C PHE A 99 -10.08 12.76 -11.62
N PHE A 100 -9.91 14.05 -11.89
CA PHE A 100 -8.64 14.60 -12.36
C PHE A 100 -7.52 14.60 -11.32
N ILE A 101 -7.84 14.81 -10.04
CA ILE A 101 -6.81 14.89 -9.00
C ILE A 101 -6.47 13.51 -8.45
N HIS A 102 -7.44 12.63 -8.25
CA HIS A 102 -7.21 11.36 -7.56
C HIS A 102 -7.00 10.17 -8.51
N TYR A 103 -7.81 10.07 -9.58
CA TYR A 103 -7.80 8.87 -10.43
C TYR A 103 -6.90 9.01 -11.66
N PHE A 104 -6.81 10.21 -12.24
CA PHE A 104 -6.08 10.45 -13.47
C PHE A 104 -4.55 10.29 -13.34
N PRO A 105 -3.88 10.78 -12.27
CA PRO A 105 -2.42 10.69 -12.18
C PRO A 105 -1.88 9.25 -12.05
N PRO A 106 -2.46 8.34 -11.24
CA PRO A 106 -2.07 6.93 -11.24
C PRO A 106 -2.18 6.27 -12.62
N ILE A 107 -3.19 6.62 -13.43
CA ILE A 107 -3.36 6.09 -14.78
C ILE A 107 -2.24 6.57 -15.70
N ILE A 108 -1.88 7.86 -15.63
CA ILE A 108 -0.74 8.39 -16.39
C ILE A 108 0.56 7.71 -15.99
N ILE A 109 0.82 7.58 -14.68
CA ILE A 109 2.02 6.92 -14.14
C ILE A 109 2.10 5.47 -14.64
N PHE A 110 0.98 4.76 -14.63
CA PHE A 110 0.91 3.39 -15.13
C PHE A 110 1.27 3.29 -16.61
N ILE A 111 0.68 4.14 -17.45
CA ILE A 111 0.97 4.19 -18.89
C ILE A 111 2.43 4.56 -19.14
N TYR A 112 2.96 5.55 -18.40
CA TYR A 112 4.37 5.96 -18.47
C TYR A 112 5.32 4.79 -18.22
N CYS A 113 5.13 4.06 -17.11
CA CYS A 113 6.00 2.94 -16.76
C CYS A 113 5.92 1.82 -17.82
N LEU A 114 4.71 1.44 -18.24
CA LEU A 114 4.55 0.41 -19.27
C LEU A 114 5.27 0.78 -20.57
N LEU A 115 5.08 2.01 -21.07
CA LEU A 115 5.69 2.45 -22.31
C LEU A 115 7.21 2.55 -22.19
N TYR A 116 7.71 3.15 -21.11
CA TYR A 116 9.14 3.32 -20.88
C TYR A 116 9.87 1.97 -20.84
N TYR A 117 9.40 1.02 -20.01
CA TYR A 117 10.06 -0.29 -19.93
C TYR A 117 9.83 -1.14 -21.18
N THR A 118 8.72 -0.96 -21.91
CA THR A 118 8.53 -1.64 -23.21
C THR A 118 9.60 -1.19 -24.20
N ILE A 119 9.89 0.11 -24.27
CA ILE A 119 10.93 0.66 -25.15
C ILE A 119 12.30 0.16 -24.73
N ILE A 120 12.64 0.23 -23.43
CA ILE A 120 13.95 -0.21 -22.93
C ILE A 120 14.20 -1.69 -23.24
N PHE A 121 13.25 -2.58 -22.94
CA PHE A 121 13.45 -4.03 -23.06
C PHE A 121 13.29 -4.60 -24.47
N PHE A 122 12.41 -4.02 -25.30
CA PHE A 122 12.09 -4.59 -26.62
C PHE A 122 12.66 -3.79 -27.78
N ALA A 123 12.97 -2.49 -27.61
CA ALA A 123 13.53 -1.68 -28.69
C ALA A 123 15.07 -1.64 -28.66
N SER A 124 15.71 -1.91 -27.52
CA SER A 124 17.16 -1.95 -27.45
C SER A 124 17.68 -3.26 -28.06
N GLN A 125 18.33 -3.14 -29.21
CA GLN A 125 19.00 -4.28 -29.86
C GLN A 125 20.39 -4.42 -29.23
N CYS A 126 20.53 -5.36 -28.28
CA CYS A 126 21.85 -5.73 -27.78
C CYS A 126 22.65 -6.38 -28.92
N LYS A 127 23.78 -5.80 -29.33
CA LYS A 127 24.68 -6.41 -30.32
C LYS A 127 25.40 -7.59 -29.66
N ASP A 128 24.85 -8.80 -29.80
CA ASP A 128 25.47 -10.14 -29.82
C ASP A 128 26.74 -10.44 -28.99
N SER A 129 27.05 -9.73 -27.91
CA SER A 129 28.04 -10.20 -26.92
C SER A 129 27.39 -11.32 -26.10
N ILE A 130 27.29 -12.50 -26.73
CA ILE A 130 26.74 -13.73 -26.14
C ILE A 130 27.45 -14.07 -24.82
N ASP A 131 28.70 -13.62 -24.65
CA ASP A 131 29.50 -13.81 -23.44
C ASP A 131 29.05 -12.93 -22.26
N ASP A 132 28.44 -11.75 -22.50
CA ASP A 132 27.90 -10.87 -21.44
C ASP A 132 26.49 -11.27 -20.97
N ILE A 133 25.83 -12.15 -21.73
CA ILE A 133 24.50 -12.70 -21.42
C ILE A 133 24.57 -13.80 -20.32
N THR A 134 25.78 -14.16 -19.88
CA THR A 134 25.99 -15.02 -18.70
C THR A 134 25.82 -14.27 -17.38
N GLY A 135 25.88 -12.94 -17.40
CA GLY A 135 25.41 -12.12 -16.29
C GLY A 135 23.90 -12.28 -16.08
N PRO A 136 23.40 -12.03 -14.87
CA PRO A 136 21.97 -12.02 -14.65
C PRO A 136 21.29 -11.08 -15.64
N SER A 137 20.12 -11.46 -16.12
CA SER A 137 19.16 -10.56 -16.80
C SER A 137 18.71 -9.36 -15.93
N LEU A 138 19.36 -9.11 -14.79
CA LEU A 138 19.18 -7.95 -13.92
C LEU A 138 19.65 -6.67 -14.61
N PHE A 139 20.72 -6.70 -15.41
CA PHE A 139 21.20 -5.51 -16.10
C PHE A 139 20.98 -5.65 -17.60
N HIS A 140 19.94 -5.00 -18.11
CA HIS A 140 19.69 -4.95 -19.54
C HIS A 140 20.77 -4.11 -20.25
N CYS A 141 21.22 -4.53 -21.43
CA CYS A 141 22.28 -3.86 -22.20
C CYS A 141 21.96 -2.38 -22.49
N ALA A 142 20.69 -1.99 -22.49
CA ALA A 142 20.26 -0.59 -22.58
C ALA A 142 20.92 0.32 -21.52
N TYR A 143 21.33 -0.24 -20.38
CA TYR A 143 22.00 0.48 -19.30
C TYR A 143 23.50 0.70 -19.53
N GLU A 144 24.11 0.13 -20.58
CA GLU A 144 25.45 0.54 -21.02
C GLU A 144 25.47 2.01 -21.46
N ASN A 145 24.33 2.51 -21.95
CA ASN A 145 24.19 3.93 -22.19
C ASN A 145 24.06 4.68 -20.85
N ASN A 146 25.14 5.33 -20.46
CA ASN A 146 25.21 6.13 -19.23
C ASN A 146 24.06 7.14 -19.10
N THR A 147 23.51 7.65 -20.20
CA THR A 147 22.39 8.60 -20.17
C THR A 147 21.09 7.93 -19.70
N LEU A 148 20.78 6.74 -20.23
CA LEU A 148 19.60 5.97 -19.84
C LEU A 148 19.73 5.47 -18.41
N TYR A 149 20.92 5.00 -18.04
CA TYR A 149 21.21 4.59 -16.67
C TYR A 149 21.04 5.74 -15.67
N MET A 150 21.62 6.92 -15.96
CA MET A 150 21.44 8.09 -15.11
C MET A 150 19.98 8.54 -15.03
N TYR A 151 19.24 8.48 -16.13
CA TYR A 151 17.81 8.80 -16.13
C TYR A 151 17.02 7.86 -15.21
N GLU A 152 17.26 6.55 -15.30
CA GLU A 152 16.62 5.54 -14.45
C GLU A 152 16.87 5.81 -12.97
N ILE A 153 18.14 6.00 -12.61
CA ILE A 153 18.54 6.25 -11.23
C ILE A 153 17.94 7.56 -10.71
N ILE A 154 17.99 8.64 -11.48
CA ILE A 154 17.52 9.95 -11.02
C ILE A 154 15.99 10.02 -10.98
N VAL A 155 15.32 9.66 -12.08
CA VAL A 155 13.89 9.90 -12.29
C VAL A 155 13.04 8.79 -11.71
N ASN A 156 13.43 7.53 -11.91
CA ASN A 156 12.60 6.39 -11.50
C ASN A 156 12.93 5.89 -10.09
N ALA A 157 14.11 6.21 -9.54
CA ALA A 157 14.50 5.81 -8.18
C ALA A 157 14.64 6.99 -7.19
N ILE A 158 15.56 7.92 -7.44
CA ILE A 158 15.92 8.98 -6.49
C ILE A 158 14.75 9.96 -6.28
N LEU A 159 14.14 10.46 -7.36
CA LEU A 159 13.09 11.47 -7.29
C LEU A 159 11.84 10.97 -6.52
N PRO A 160 11.26 9.78 -6.80
CA PRO A 160 10.16 9.22 -6.03
C PRO A 160 10.52 9.04 -4.55
N THR A 161 11.75 8.59 -4.26
CA THR A 161 12.23 8.41 -2.89
C THR A 161 12.24 9.73 -2.12
N PHE A 162 12.76 10.80 -2.74
CA PHE A 162 12.74 12.13 -2.13
C PHE A 162 11.32 12.65 -1.89
N ILE A 163 10.39 12.42 -2.82
CA ILE A 163 8.98 12.80 -2.67
C ILE A 163 8.34 12.09 -1.49
N VAL A 164 8.58 10.78 -1.35
CA VAL A 164 8.06 9.96 -0.24
C VAL A 164 8.59 10.46 1.11
N VAL A 165 9.90 10.61 1.22
CA VAL A 165 10.55 11.05 2.46
C VAL A 165 10.10 12.47 2.82
N GLY A 166 10.16 13.39 1.86
CA GLY A 166 9.73 14.78 2.04
C GLY A 166 8.25 14.88 2.46
N SER A 167 7.35 14.22 1.73
CA SER A 167 5.91 14.24 2.04
C SER A 167 5.61 13.65 3.43
N SER A 168 6.34 12.61 3.83
CA SER A 168 6.21 11.98 5.14
C SER A 168 6.67 12.90 6.27
N ILE A 169 7.81 13.59 6.09
CA ILE A 169 8.32 14.58 7.07
C ILE A 169 7.32 15.73 7.21
N VAL A 170 6.83 16.29 6.10
CA VAL A 170 5.87 17.41 6.14
C VAL A 170 4.56 16.99 6.84
N LEU A 171 4.07 15.78 6.59
CA LEU A 171 2.87 15.26 7.26
C LEU A 171 3.09 15.12 8.77
N LEU A 172 4.26 14.62 9.20
CA LEU A 172 4.61 14.51 10.62
C LEU A 172 4.72 15.90 11.28
N LEU A 173 5.44 16.84 10.67
CA LEU A 173 5.59 18.20 11.18
C LEU A 173 4.23 18.87 11.38
N ARG A 174 3.30 18.69 10.44
CA ARG A 174 1.96 19.26 10.56
C ARG A 174 1.13 18.60 11.66
N VAL A 175 1.20 17.29 11.83
CA VAL A 175 0.53 16.61 12.96
C VAL A 175 1.05 17.12 14.30
N VAL A 176 2.37 17.35 14.41
CA VAL A 176 2.99 17.93 15.61
C VAL A 176 2.53 19.38 15.80
N TRP A 177 2.49 20.18 14.74
CA TRP A 177 2.08 21.59 14.83
C TRP A 177 0.60 21.74 15.18
N GLN A 178 -0.29 20.97 14.53
CA GLN A 178 -1.71 20.93 14.87
C GLN A 178 -1.94 20.56 16.33
N LYS A 179 -1.14 19.63 16.87
CA LYS A 179 -1.18 19.26 18.29
C LYS A 179 -0.77 20.44 19.18
N TYR A 180 0.35 21.09 18.86
CA TYR A 180 0.85 22.23 19.62
C TYR A 180 -0.19 23.35 19.70
N HIS A 181 -0.86 23.63 18.57
CA HIS A 181 -1.86 24.69 18.51
C HIS A 181 -3.19 24.31 19.18
N ALA A 182 -3.63 23.05 19.09
CA ALA A 182 -4.97 22.67 19.53
C ALA A 182 -5.15 22.52 21.04
N HIS A 183 -4.08 22.39 21.85
CA HIS A 183 -4.08 22.23 23.32
C HIS A 183 -5.16 21.30 23.93
N ARG A 184 -5.80 20.44 23.12
CA ARG A 184 -6.91 19.57 23.50
C ARG A 184 -6.39 18.17 23.80
N GLN A 185 -6.94 17.55 24.85
CA GLN A 185 -6.69 16.16 25.25
C GLN A 185 -7.30 15.15 24.26
N THR A 186 -6.88 15.16 22.99
CA THR A 186 -7.23 14.11 22.04
C THR A 186 -6.49 12.81 22.40
N HIS A 187 -7.16 11.66 22.25
CA HIS A 187 -6.71 10.30 22.65
C HIS A 187 -5.35 9.88 22.02
N TRP A 188 -4.26 10.39 22.59
CA TRP A 188 -2.90 10.29 22.07
C TRP A 188 -2.36 8.86 22.00
N ARG A 189 -2.89 7.97 22.85
CA ARG A 189 -2.46 6.56 22.96
C ARG A 189 -2.67 5.76 21.68
N GLN A 190 -3.61 6.14 20.81
CA GLN A 190 -3.89 5.41 19.58
C GLN A 190 -2.96 5.84 18.43
N TYR A 191 -2.71 7.14 18.26
CA TYR A 191 -1.86 7.65 17.19
C TYR A 191 -0.36 7.39 17.43
N ARG A 192 0.10 7.44 18.69
CA ARG A 192 1.51 7.22 19.04
C ARG A 192 2.02 5.85 18.57
N LYS A 193 1.17 4.82 18.63
CA LYS A 193 1.54 3.46 18.21
C LYS A 193 1.79 3.35 16.69
N MET A 194 1.07 4.11 15.89
CA MET A 194 1.23 4.12 14.42
C MET A 194 2.46 4.92 14.00
N THR A 195 2.75 6.05 14.67
CA THR A 195 3.94 6.87 14.37
C THR A 195 5.24 6.20 14.80
N PHE A 196 5.27 5.52 15.96
CA PHE A 196 6.44 4.74 16.38
C PHE A 196 6.70 3.54 15.46
N GLN A 197 5.67 2.93 14.87
CA GLN A 197 5.85 1.92 13.83
C GLN A 197 6.49 2.47 12.55
N LEU A 198 6.27 3.75 12.22
CA LEU A 198 6.94 4.39 11.08
C LEU A 198 8.39 4.81 11.40
N CYS A 199 8.65 5.40 12.57
CA CYS A 199 9.99 5.91 12.93
C CYS A 199 10.96 4.81 13.43
N GLY A 200 10.45 3.72 14.00
CA GLY A 200 11.26 2.63 14.56
C GLY A 200 12.04 1.81 13.53
N ILE A 201 11.84 2.05 12.24
CA ILE A 201 12.51 1.35 11.14
C ILE A 201 13.89 2.00 10.81
N SER A 202 14.22 3.14 11.43
CA SER A 202 15.21 4.10 10.88
C SER A 202 16.70 3.84 11.14
N ASN A 203 17.15 2.99 12.07
CA ASN A 203 18.55 3.11 12.54
C ASN A 203 19.50 1.90 12.36
N ASP A 204 19.05 0.71 12.00
CA ASP A 204 19.93 -0.49 12.13
C ASP A 204 20.08 -1.35 10.86
N VAL A 205 19.66 -0.86 9.69
CA VAL A 205 19.40 -1.79 8.58
C VAL A 205 19.77 -1.25 7.21
N GLY A 206 20.69 -0.31 7.00
CA GLY A 206 20.91 0.30 5.65
C GLY A 206 21.03 -0.69 4.47
N ALA A 207 21.73 -1.81 4.64
CA ALA A 207 21.92 -2.82 3.59
C ALA A 207 20.78 -3.87 3.53
N GLU A 208 20.32 -4.42 4.65
CA GLU A 208 19.14 -5.30 4.61
C GLU A 208 17.85 -4.51 4.39
N PHE A 209 17.85 -3.18 4.50
CA PHE A 209 16.68 -2.32 4.33
C PHE A 209 16.36 -2.21 2.86
N LEU A 210 17.34 -2.16 1.96
CA LEU A 210 17.07 -2.31 0.53
C LEU A 210 16.42 -3.67 0.26
N SER A 211 17.01 -4.77 0.71
CA SER A 211 16.42 -6.11 0.52
C SER A 211 15.04 -6.25 1.16
N ARG A 212 14.85 -5.80 2.41
CA ARG A 212 13.59 -5.84 3.15
C ARG A 212 12.58 -4.81 2.64
N MET A 213 13.02 -3.69 2.06
CA MET A 213 12.16 -2.71 1.39
C MET A 213 11.71 -3.27 0.06
N THR A 214 12.60 -3.83 -0.77
CA THR A 214 12.23 -4.54 -1.99
C THR A 214 11.26 -5.68 -1.65
N TYR A 215 11.54 -6.45 -0.60
CA TYR A 215 10.64 -7.48 -0.11
C TYR A 215 9.30 -6.90 0.34
N ALA A 216 9.32 -5.89 1.21
CA ALA A 216 8.13 -5.21 1.70
C ALA A 216 7.36 -4.52 0.58
N SER A 217 8.02 -4.03 -0.46
CA SER A 217 7.42 -3.36 -1.61
C SER A 217 6.61 -4.39 -2.41
N TYR A 218 7.16 -5.58 -2.70
CA TYR A 218 6.36 -6.68 -3.27
C TYR A 218 5.12 -7.04 -2.43
N TYR A 219 5.22 -7.07 -1.10
CA TYR A 219 4.02 -7.24 -0.25
C TYR A 219 3.09 -6.04 -0.29
N THR A 220 3.63 -4.83 -0.41
CA THR A 220 2.86 -3.59 -0.50
C THR A 220 2.09 -3.56 -1.81
N LEU A 221 2.69 -3.93 -2.95
CA LEU A 221 2.00 -4.17 -4.24
C LEU A 221 0.82 -5.12 -4.11
N LEU A 222 1.04 -6.24 -3.43
CA LEU A 222 -0.02 -7.23 -3.26
C LEU A 222 -1.17 -6.73 -2.39
N LEU A 223 -0.82 -6.00 -1.34
CA LEU A 223 -1.76 -5.53 -0.35
C LEU A 223 -2.37 -4.17 -0.72
N PHE A 224 -1.78 -3.43 -1.67
CA PHE A 224 -2.21 -2.09 -2.04
C PHE A 224 -3.65 -2.06 -2.57
N PRO A 225 -4.07 -2.95 -3.50
CA PRO A 225 -5.47 -3.04 -3.90
C PRO A 225 -6.40 -3.30 -2.70
N ILE A 226 -5.96 -4.13 -1.75
CA ILE A 226 -6.74 -4.48 -0.56
C ILE A 226 -6.83 -3.28 0.41
N PHE A 227 -5.74 -2.55 0.60
CA PHE A 227 -5.71 -1.35 1.43
C PHE A 227 -6.51 -0.20 0.81
N SER A 228 -6.42 0.00 -0.50
CA SER A 228 -7.16 1.01 -1.25
C SER A 228 -8.66 0.72 -1.30
N ILE A 229 -9.06 -0.56 -1.38
CA ILE A 229 -10.48 -0.96 -1.23
C ILE A 229 -10.94 -0.75 0.22
N GLY A 230 -10.07 -0.97 1.20
CA GLY A 230 -10.37 -0.80 2.62
C GLY A 230 -10.53 0.65 3.08
N SER A 231 -9.81 1.59 2.46
CA SER A 231 -9.82 3.01 2.81
C SER A 231 -11.08 3.74 2.35
N LEU A 232 -11.79 3.22 1.34
CA LEU A 232 -13.02 3.81 0.80
C LEU A 232 -14.25 3.14 1.46
N PRO A 233 -14.93 3.79 2.43
CA PRO A 233 -16.01 3.16 3.19
C PRO A 233 -17.20 2.76 2.31
N GLU A 234 -17.43 3.45 1.19
CA GLU A 234 -18.49 3.12 0.23
C GLU A 234 -18.19 1.87 -0.60
N LEU A 235 -16.97 1.79 -1.15
CA LEU A 235 -16.48 0.62 -1.90
C LEU A 235 -16.42 -0.61 -0.99
N ARG A 236 -15.97 -0.43 0.25
CA ARG A 236 -15.99 -1.47 1.27
C ARG A 236 -17.40 -2.03 1.51
N LYS A 237 -18.42 -1.18 1.61
CA LYS A 237 -19.82 -1.64 1.77
C LYS A 237 -20.28 -2.45 0.55
N LYS A 238 -19.96 -1.99 -0.67
CA LYS A 238 -20.29 -2.71 -1.90
C LYS A 238 -19.54 -4.04 -2.02
N PHE A 239 -18.26 -4.07 -1.67
CA PHE A 239 -17.42 -5.26 -1.72
C PHE A 239 -17.87 -6.30 -0.69
N ILE A 240 -18.18 -5.88 0.54
CA ILE A 240 -18.77 -6.77 1.57
C ILE A 240 -20.11 -7.35 1.09
N LYS A 241 -20.91 -6.60 0.34
CA LYS A 241 -22.17 -7.08 -0.24
C LYS A 241 -21.95 -8.10 -1.36
N MET A 242 -20.85 -8.00 -2.11
CA MET A 242 -20.50 -8.94 -3.18
C MET A 242 -19.94 -10.27 -2.68
N ILE A 243 -19.41 -10.36 -1.45
CA ILE A 243 -18.92 -11.63 -0.91
C ILE A 243 -20.13 -12.49 -0.51
N PRO A 244 -20.45 -13.59 -1.24
CA PRO A 244 -21.67 -14.38 -1.02
C PRO A 244 -21.63 -15.21 0.28
N PHE A 245 -20.52 -15.17 1.02
CA PHE A 245 -20.29 -15.97 2.23
C PHE A 245 -20.93 -15.42 3.51
N ARG A 246 -21.57 -14.25 3.47
CA ARG A 246 -22.41 -13.82 4.60
C ARG A 246 -23.76 -14.52 4.52
N ARG A 247 -23.84 -15.73 5.09
CA ARG A 247 -25.11 -16.20 5.65
C ARG A 247 -25.62 -15.08 6.57
N PRO A 248 -26.86 -14.59 6.40
CA PRO A 248 -27.40 -13.61 7.34
C PRO A 248 -27.28 -14.22 8.72
N LEU A 249 -26.50 -13.61 9.60
CA LEU A 249 -26.61 -13.93 11.01
C LEU A 249 -28.05 -13.57 11.35
N HIS A 250 -28.87 -14.60 11.54
CA HIS A 250 -30.22 -14.44 12.03
C HIS A 250 -30.05 -13.85 13.43
N THR A 251 -30.07 -12.53 13.54
CA THR A 251 -30.22 -11.85 14.82
C THR A 251 -31.57 -12.30 15.32
N ILE A 252 -31.55 -13.30 16.19
CA ILE A 252 -32.69 -13.69 17.02
C ILE A 252 -33.01 -12.42 17.80
N HIS A 253 -34.03 -11.70 17.36
CA HIS A 253 -34.53 -10.56 18.09
C HIS A 253 -35.05 -11.13 19.41
N PRO A 254 -34.58 -10.70 20.60
CA PRO A 254 -35.14 -11.13 21.87
C PRO A 254 -36.52 -10.46 22.02
N ARG A 255 -37.49 -10.95 21.26
CA ARG A 255 -38.89 -10.69 21.45
C ARG A 255 -39.43 -11.99 22.04
N ASN A 256 -39.78 -11.93 23.31
CA ASN A 256 -40.34 -13.02 24.12
C ASN A 256 -39.28 -13.88 24.82
N VAL A 257 -38.50 -13.28 25.72
CA VAL A 257 -38.17 -14.00 26.95
C VAL A 257 -39.45 -13.95 27.79
N PRO A 258 -40.17 -15.07 27.98
CA PRO A 258 -41.36 -15.08 28.82
C PRO A 258 -40.97 -14.66 30.24
N THR A 259 -41.72 -13.69 30.78
CA THR A 259 -41.59 -13.06 32.10
C THR A 259 -41.91 -14.03 33.26
N ALA A 260 -41.72 -15.33 33.08
CA ALA A 260 -42.21 -16.38 33.98
C ALA A 260 -41.28 -16.70 35.17
N LEU A 261 -40.19 -15.96 35.38
CA LEU A 261 -39.31 -16.16 36.53
C LEU A 261 -39.05 -14.83 37.26
N LYS A 262 -40.13 -14.22 37.72
CA LYS A 262 -40.13 -13.29 38.85
C LYS A 262 -40.80 -13.98 40.05
N ILE A 263 -40.29 -15.16 40.39
CA ILE A 263 -40.70 -15.90 41.60
C ILE A 263 -39.97 -15.25 42.78
N ASN A 264 -40.74 -14.44 43.51
CA ASN A 264 -40.94 -14.60 44.95
C ASN A 264 -39.68 -14.69 45.83
N ASN A 265 -39.03 -13.56 46.09
CA ASN A 265 -38.12 -13.37 47.24
C ASN A 265 -38.52 -12.11 48.04
N ARG A 266 -39.79 -12.06 48.47
CA ARG A 266 -40.27 -11.16 49.54
C ARG A 266 -41.03 -11.99 50.56
N ALA A 267 -40.31 -12.78 51.35
CA ALA A 267 -40.79 -13.24 52.64
C ALA A 267 -39.58 -13.40 53.58
N SER A 268 -39.82 -13.05 54.84
CA SER A 268 -38.97 -13.20 56.03
C SER A 268 -37.67 -12.38 56.10
N ILE A 269 -37.80 -11.11 56.52
CA ILE A 269 -37.03 -10.58 57.65
C ILE A 269 -38.02 -9.82 58.53
N GLN A 270 -38.54 -10.52 59.54
CA GLN A 270 -38.95 -9.95 60.83
C GLN A 270 -37.73 -10.00 61.74
#